data_AF-J5JA27-F1
#
_entry.id   AF-J5JA27-F1
#
_cell.length_a   1.000
_cell.length_b   1.000
_cell.length_c   1.000
_cell.angle_alpha   90.00
_cell.angle_beta   90.00
_cell.angle_gamma   90.00
#
_symmetry.space_group_name_H-M   'P 1'
#
loop_
_entity.id
_entity.type
_entity.pdbx_description
1 polymer ?
#
loop_
_entity_poly.entity_id
_entity_poly.type
_entity_poly.pdbx_seq_one_letter_code
_entity_poly.pdbx_strand_id
1 'polypeptide(L)'
;MLSHLRLDEESTDMHNHRLQTLNLAAQKVQSREENYSSINMPSVGSYEQSNRPPAVPKSAASEKMGQNNSVFLSEFSPLDCETICLLGQVIKGPARYIHSLPAKDTRNAIIDALNTWLQLPDEPICAIKKIITLLHEASLLLDDIQDGSILRRGLPATHTIYGKAQTINSAGYTIIETVEEALKLGREYAQVVLEHLKVLYVGQSYDLHWRTNLQCPSEEDYLRALDNKTGGLFHLLLNLMTVATTANGASVPSMHSLVFLFGRHFAIRDDYQNLLSDEIKLEASKRGID
;
A
#
# COMPACT_ATOMS: atom_id res chain seq x y z
N MET A 1 -2.66 -44.67 -38.80
CA MET A 1 -2.22 -43.34 -39.28
C MET A 1 -3.34 -42.29 -39.16
N LEU A 2 -4.15 -42.32 -38.07
CA LEU A 2 -5.28 -41.40 -37.85
C LEU A 2 -5.44 -40.98 -36.37
N SER A 3 -4.47 -41.29 -35.50
CA SER A 3 -4.50 -40.91 -34.07
C SER A 3 -3.64 -39.67 -33.75
N HIS A 4 -2.83 -39.19 -34.69
CA HIS A 4 -1.97 -38.02 -34.48
C HIS A 4 -2.56 -36.69 -34.94
N LEU A 5 -3.70 -36.67 -35.65
CA LEU A 5 -4.32 -35.44 -36.15
C LEU A 5 -5.33 -34.82 -35.17
N ARG A 6 -5.75 -35.55 -34.11
CA ARG A 6 -6.78 -35.08 -33.17
C ARG A 6 -6.24 -34.27 -31.99
N LEU A 7 -4.95 -34.39 -31.68
CA LEU A 7 -4.30 -33.69 -30.57
C LEU A 7 -3.88 -32.25 -30.94
N ASP A 8 -3.64 -31.99 -32.22
CA ASP A 8 -3.28 -30.65 -32.70
C ASP A 8 -4.50 -29.71 -32.78
N GLU A 9 -5.69 -30.23 -33.06
CA GLU A 9 -6.94 -29.43 -33.09
C GLU A 9 -7.35 -28.97 -31.67
N GLU A 10 -7.30 -29.84 -30.66
CA GLU A 10 -7.64 -29.46 -29.26
C GLU A 10 -6.65 -28.46 -28.65
N SER A 11 -5.36 -28.56 -29.00
CA SER A 11 -4.32 -27.60 -28.58
C SER A 11 -4.51 -26.22 -29.23
N THR A 12 -4.93 -26.20 -30.50
CA THR A 12 -5.18 -24.97 -31.26
C THR A 12 -6.45 -24.27 -30.77
N ASP A 13 -7.50 -25.02 -30.42
CA ASP A 13 -8.74 -24.47 -29.86
C ASP A 13 -8.55 -23.88 -28.46
N MET A 14 -7.78 -24.54 -27.59
CA MET A 14 -7.43 -23.98 -26.28
C MET A 14 -6.58 -22.71 -26.38
N HIS A 15 -5.68 -22.63 -27.36
CA HIS A 15 -4.88 -21.42 -27.62
C HIS A 15 -5.75 -20.26 -28.15
N ASN A 16 -6.65 -20.54 -29.09
CA ASN A 16 -7.59 -19.57 -29.64
C ASN A 16 -8.58 -19.06 -28.59
N HIS A 17 -9.07 -19.94 -27.71
CA HIS A 17 -9.96 -19.56 -26.61
C HIS A 17 -9.25 -18.66 -25.59
N ARG A 18 -7.98 -18.94 -25.28
CA ARG A 18 -7.17 -18.12 -24.39
C ARG A 18 -6.87 -16.74 -24.99
N LEU A 19 -6.58 -16.66 -26.28
CA LEU A 19 -6.41 -15.40 -27.02
C LEU A 19 -7.71 -14.58 -27.07
N GLN A 20 -8.85 -15.21 -27.32
CA GLN A 20 -10.15 -14.55 -27.27
C GLN A 20 -10.46 -14.01 -25.87
N THR A 21 -10.15 -14.77 -24.83
CA THR A 21 -10.36 -14.35 -23.43
C THR A 21 -9.49 -13.14 -23.07
N LEU A 22 -8.23 -13.14 -23.52
CA LEU A 22 -7.30 -12.01 -23.33
C LEU A 22 -7.74 -10.76 -24.10
N ASN A 23 -8.20 -10.91 -25.34
CA ASN A 23 -8.72 -9.80 -26.14
C ASN A 23 -10.02 -9.22 -25.55
N LEU A 24 -10.91 -10.06 -25.04
CA LEU A 24 -12.14 -9.62 -24.37
C LEU A 24 -11.84 -8.89 -23.04
N ALA A 25 -10.80 -9.33 -22.32
CA ALA A 25 -10.33 -8.66 -21.13
C ALA A 25 -9.70 -7.30 -21.46
N ALA A 26 -8.88 -7.21 -22.51
CA ALA A 26 -8.28 -5.96 -22.97
C ALA A 26 -9.34 -4.94 -23.42
N GLN A 27 -10.36 -5.36 -24.18
CA GLN A 27 -11.47 -4.48 -24.59
C GLN A 27 -12.32 -4.00 -23.41
N LYS A 28 -12.50 -4.83 -22.37
CA LYS A 28 -13.19 -4.43 -21.12
C LYS A 28 -12.36 -3.48 -20.25
N VAL A 29 -11.04 -3.53 -20.34
CA VAL A 29 -10.13 -2.58 -19.68
C VAL A 29 -10.15 -1.25 -20.44
N GLN A 30 -10.05 -1.27 -21.77
CA GLN A 30 -10.05 -0.07 -22.61
C GLN A 30 -11.37 0.72 -22.55
N SER A 31 -12.52 0.03 -22.50
CA SER A 31 -13.82 0.68 -22.29
C SER A 31 -14.05 1.19 -20.85
N ARG A 32 -13.24 0.73 -19.87
CA ARG A 32 -13.21 1.33 -18.52
C ARG A 32 -12.26 2.52 -18.46
N GLU A 33 -11.18 2.55 -19.24
CA GLU A 33 -10.22 3.65 -19.31
C GLU A 33 -10.84 4.95 -19.84
N GLU A 34 -11.77 4.89 -20.79
CA GLU A 34 -12.53 6.07 -21.25
C GLU A 34 -13.32 6.77 -20.13
N ASN A 35 -13.69 6.05 -19.07
CA ASN A 35 -14.31 6.65 -17.87
C ASN A 35 -13.30 7.27 -16.89
N TYR A 36 -12.02 6.84 -16.90
CA TYR A 36 -10.97 7.38 -16.02
C TYR A 36 -10.32 8.65 -16.58
N SER A 37 -10.27 8.81 -17.91
CA SER A 37 -9.77 10.02 -18.59
C SER A 37 -10.54 11.31 -18.23
N SER A 38 -11.70 11.17 -17.59
CA SER A 38 -12.56 12.28 -17.15
C SER A 38 -12.41 12.62 -15.66
N ILE A 39 -11.56 11.90 -14.91
CA ILE A 39 -11.42 12.03 -13.45
C ILE A 39 -10.29 13.01 -13.13
N ASN A 40 -10.64 14.29 -12.93
CA ASN A 40 -9.74 15.27 -12.32
C ASN A 40 -9.41 14.86 -10.88
N MET A 41 -8.16 15.08 -10.44
CA MET A 41 -7.79 14.90 -9.03
C MET A 41 -8.70 15.76 -8.12
N PRO A 42 -9.41 15.17 -7.14
CA PRO A 42 -10.17 15.94 -6.17
C PRO A 42 -9.24 16.76 -5.26
N SER A 43 -9.64 17.98 -4.89
CA SER A 43 -8.92 18.79 -3.91
C SER A 43 -9.14 18.25 -2.49
N VAL A 44 -8.13 18.44 -1.64
CA VAL A 44 -8.02 17.89 -0.26
C VAL A 44 -9.23 18.20 0.63
N GLY A 45 -10.04 19.21 0.33
CA GLY A 45 -11.20 19.64 1.13
C GLY A 45 -12.54 18.96 0.83
N SER A 46 -12.61 17.97 -0.07
CA SER A 46 -13.90 17.42 -0.57
C SER A 46 -14.33 16.08 0.03
N TYR A 47 -13.55 15.47 0.92
CA TYR A 47 -13.82 14.12 1.44
C TYR A 47 -14.87 14.03 2.56
N GLU A 48 -15.44 15.15 3.04
CA GLU A 48 -16.37 15.14 4.18
C GLU A 48 -17.86 14.94 3.84
N GLN A 49 -18.25 14.86 2.56
CA GLN A 49 -19.68 14.83 2.21
C GLN A 49 -20.01 13.85 1.09
N SER A 50 -19.97 12.56 1.40
CA SER A 50 -20.98 11.59 0.93
C SER A 50 -20.59 10.19 1.38
N ASN A 51 -21.41 9.59 2.25
CA ASN A 51 -21.81 8.18 2.21
C ASN A 51 -22.59 7.84 3.49
N ARG A 52 -23.90 8.11 3.45
CA ARG A 52 -24.85 7.42 4.33
C ARG A 52 -25.40 6.23 3.53
N PRO A 53 -25.24 4.97 3.98
CA PRO A 53 -25.78 3.84 3.26
C PRO A 53 -27.32 3.86 3.28
N PRO A 54 -28.00 3.49 2.17
CA PRO A 54 -29.45 3.36 2.16
C PRO A 54 -29.91 2.16 3.00
N ALA A 55 -31.09 2.29 3.61
CA ALA A 55 -31.71 1.26 4.44
C ALA A 55 -32.10 0.02 3.63
N VAL A 56 -31.79 -1.16 4.16
CA VAL A 56 -32.16 -2.46 3.58
C VAL A 56 -33.65 -2.76 3.87
N PRO A 57 -34.48 -3.11 2.87
CA PRO A 57 -35.86 -3.54 3.13
C PRO A 57 -35.92 -4.99 3.63
N LYS A 58 -36.76 -5.24 4.63
CA LYS A 58 -37.13 -6.58 5.11
C LYS A 58 -38.14 -7.20 4.15
N SER A 59 -37.88 -8.39 3.62
CA SER A 59 -38.94 -9.25 3.06
C SER A 59 -38.76 -10.71 3.50
N ALA A 60 -39.84 -11.25 4.05
CA ALA A 60 -40.02 -12.65 4.40
C ALA A 60 -40.33 -13.49 3.16
N ALA A 61 -39.76 -14.70 3.07
CA ALA A 61 -40.34 -15.83 2.35
C ALA A 61 -39.76 -17.13 2.93
N SER A 62 -40.66 -18.06 3.25
CA SER A 62 -40.42 -19.37 3.84
C SER A 62 -40.57 -20.47 2.78
N GLU A 63 -39.80 -21.57 2.95
CA GLU A 63 -39.99 -22.94 2.41
C GLU A 63 -39.85 -23.15 0.88
N LYS A 64 -39.26 -24.22 0.32
CA LYS A 64 -38.92 -25.57 0.83
C LYS A 64 -37.98 -26.32 -0.16
N MET A 65 -37.19 -27.24 0.41
CA MET A 65 -36.74 -28.55 -0.12
C MET A 65 -35.68 -28.64 -1.25
N GLY A 66 -34.54 -29.24 -0.89
CA GLY A 66 -33.53 -29.79 -1.80
C GLY A 66 -32.38 -30.41 -1.01
N GLN A 67 -32.54 -31.67 -0.60
CA GLN A 67 -31.52 -32.47 0.09
C GLN A 67 -30.30 -32.74 -0.81
N ASN A 68 -29.13 -32.77 -0.17
CA ASN A 68 -27.86 -33.44 -0.53
C ASN A 68 -26.68 -32.51 -0.80
N ASN A 69 -26.01 -32.12 0.29
CA ASN A 69 -24.55 -32.15 0.46
C ASN A 69 -24.22 -31.60 1.85
N SER A 70 -24.23 -32.47 2.87
CA SER A 70 -23.64 -32.15 4.17
C SER A 70 -22.11 -32.15 4.04
N VAL A 71 -21.56 -31.15 3.38
CA VAL A 71 -20.18 -30.76 3.61
C VAL A 71 -20.17 -30.19 5.02
N PHE A 72 -19.39 -30.81 5.89
CA PHE A 72 -19.12 -30.34 7.25
C PHE A 72 -18.85 -28.83 7.22
N LEU A 73 -19.84 -28.02 7.62
CA LEU A 73 -19.58 -26.70 8.17
C LEU A 73 -19.10 -26.95 9.60
N SER A 74 -17.86 -27.42 9.75
CA SER A 74 -17.21 -27.33 11.04
C SER A 74 -17.18 -25.85 11.40
N GLU A 75 -17.80 -25.48 12.51
CA GLU A 75 -17.66 -24.16 13.11
C GLU A 75 -16.17 -23.78 13.10
N PHE A 76 -15.86 -22.57 12.64
CA PHE A 76 -14.51 -22.00 12.69
C PHE A 76 -14.07 -22.02 14.16
N SER A 77 -13.35 -23.06 14.58
CA SER A 77 -12.75 -23.11 15.89
C SER A 77 -11.59 -22.10 15.89
N PRO A 78 -11.46 -21.26 16.92
CA PRO A 78 -10.27 -20.42 17.05
C PRO A 78 -9.03 -21.31 16.99
N LEU A 79 -8.07 -20.94 16.14
CA LEU A 79 -6.76 -21.60 16.09
C LEU A 79 -6.15 -21.63 17.50
N ASP A 80 -5.52 -22.74 17.88
CA ASP A 80 -4.80 -22.78 19.15
C ASP A 80 -3.59 -21.82 19.15
N CYS A 81 -3.14 -21.45 20.34
CA CYS A 81 -2.11 -20.42 20.50
C CYS A 81 -0.78 -20.80 19.81
N GLU A 82 -0.43 -22.08 19.80
CA GLU A 82 0.78 -22.58 19.15
C GLU A 82 0.70 -22.46 17.63
N THR A 83 -0.44 -22.81 17.03
CA THR A 83 -0.69 -22.64 15.60
C THR A 83 -0.77 -21.16 15.23
N ILE A 84 -1.36 -20.29 16.06
CA ILE A 84 -1.33 -18.83 15.86
C ILE A 84 0.10 -18.30 15.87
N CYS A 85 0.95 -18.75 16.80
CA CYS A 85 2.35 -18.33 16.86
C CYS A 85 3.14 -18.80 15.62
N LEU A 86 2.98 -20.06 15.21
CA LEU A 86 3.67 -20.64 14.06
C LEU A 86 3.20 -20.00 12.74
N LEU A 87 1.89 -19.86 12.53
CA LEU A 87 1.33 -19.18 11.37
C LEU A 87 1.65 -17.69 11.37
N GLY A 88 1.69 -17.08 12.55
CA GLY A 88 2.16 -15.72 12.78
C GLY A 88 3.61 -15.52 12.32
N GLN A 89 4.46 -16.53 12.45
CA GLN A 89 5.81 -16.49 11.91
C GLN A 89 5.81 -16.46 10.38
N VAL A 90 4.96 -17.27 9.74
CA VAL A 90 4.90 -17.36 8.26
C VAL A 90 4.43 -16.05 7.65
N ILE A 91 3.36 -15.45 8.19
CA ILE A 91 2.81 -14.20 7.65
C ILE A 91 3.71 -12.99 7.91
N LYS A 92 4.47 -12.99 9.02
CA LYS A 92 5.42 -11.92 9.36
C LYS A 92 6.81 -12.10 8.75
N GLY A 93 7.06 -13.19 8.01
CA GLY A 93 8.35 -13.46 7.39
C GLY A 93 8.83 -12.31 6.48
N PRO A 94 8.03 -11.91 5.47
CA PRO A 94 8.37 -10.80 4.59
C PRO A 94 8.60 -9.47 5.32
N ALA A 95 7.72 -9.11 6.26
CA ALA A 95 7.85 -7.90 7.09
C ALA A 95 9.14 -7.90 7.94
N ARG A 96 9.46 -9.04 8.58
CA ARG A 96 10.72 -9.18 9.34
C ARG A 96 11.96 -9.07 8.48
N TYR A 97 11.92 -9.62 7.26
CA TYR A 97 13.03 -9.49 6.33
C TYR A 97 13.27 -8.03 5.94
N ILE A 98 12.24 -7.29 5.50
CA ILE A 98 12.41 -5.89 5.11
C ILE A 98 12.85 -4.99 6.27
N HIS A 99 12.36 -5.27 7.49
CA HIS A 99 12.78 -4.61 8.71
C HIS A 99 14.28 -4.83 9.00
N SER A 100 14.81 -6.02 8.70
CA SER A 100 16.22 -6.35 8.93
C SER A 100 17.19 -5.66 7.95
N LEU A 101 16.71 -5.08 6.85
CA LEU A 101 17.55 -4.42 5.85
C LEU A 101 18.12 -3.10 6.39
N PRO A 102 19.38 -2.75 6.09
CA PRO A 102 20.01 -1.54 6.60
C PRO A 102 19.29 -0.27 6.13
N ALA A 103 18.61 0.41 7.06
CA ALA A 103 17.86 1.64 6.81
C ALA A 103 18.55 2.85 7.42
N LYS A 104 18.41 4.02 6.79
CA LYS A 104 18.57 5.29 7.52
C LYS A 104 17.30 5.53 8.33
N ASP A 105 17.44 5.80 9.62
CA ASP A 105 16.30 6.03 10.51
C ASP A 105 15.75 7.46 10.42
N THR A 106 15.56 7.95 9.18
CA THR A 106 15.14 9.34 8.92
C THR A 106 13.76 9.64 9.50
N ARG A 107 12.86 8.65 9.54
CA ARG A 107 11.48 8.83 10.02
C ARG A 107 11.44 9.03 11.52
N ASN A 108 12.12 8.19 12.30
CA ASN A 108 12.17 8.38 13.75
C ASN A 108 12.92 9.66 14.10
N ALA A 109 13.97 10.00 13.36
CA ALA A 109 14.67 11.28 13.54
C ALA A 109 13.75 12.50 13.34
N ILE A 110 12.79 12.44 12.42
CA ILE A 110 11.80 13.50 12.22
C ILE A 110 10.78 13.53 13.35
N ILE A 111 10.32 12.37 13.83
CA ILE A 111 9.45 12.29 15.01
C ILE A 111 10.14 12.94 16.21
N ASP A 112 11.41 12.60 16.44
CA ASP A 112 12.21 13.16 17.52
C ASP A 112 12.42 14.67 17.36
N ALA A 113 12.73 15.14 16.15
CA ALA A 113 12.85 16.56 15.85
C ALA A 113 11.55 17.32 16.11
N LEU A 114 10.40 16.81 15.64
CA LEU A 114 9.10 17.42 15.89
C LEU A 114 8.76 17.41 17.39
N ASN A 115 9.14 16.35 18.11
CA ASN A 115 8.87 16.25 19.54
C ASN A 115 9.67 17.26 20.38
N THR A 116 10.74 17.86 19.86
CA THR A 116 11.42 18.97 20.53
C THR A 116 10.50 20.19 20.74
N TRP A 117 9.54 20.39 19.84
CA TRP A 117 8.52 21.44 19.95
C TRP A 117 7.24 20.97 20.65
N LEU A 118 6.80 19.74 20.38
CA LEU A 118 5.51 19.22 20.88
C LEU A 118 5.57 18.66 22.30
N GLN A 119 6.75 18.24 22.77
CA GLN A 119 7.01 17.78 24.15
C GLN A 119 6.00 16.72 24.64
N LEU A 120 5.70 15.76 23.77
CA LEU A 120 4.80 14.65 24.09
C LEU A 120 5.48 13.63 25.01
N PRO A 121 4.70 12.93 25.85
CA PRO A 121 5.21 11.84 26.67
C PRO A 121 5.67 10.65 25.81
N ASP A 122 6.52 9.80 26.39
CA ASP A 122 7.17 8.70 25.66
C ASP A 122 6.19 7.66 25.11
N GLU A 123 5.11 7.36 25.85
CA GLU A 123 4.15 6.32 25.46
C GLU A 123 3.53 6.57 24.06
N PRO A 124 2.86 7.71 23.78
CA PRO A 124 2.31 7.96 22.45
C PRO A 124 3.41 8.09 21.40
N ILE A 125 4.59 8.62 21.74
CA ILE A 125 5.71 8.72 20.79
C ILE A 125 6.20 7.33 20.35
N CYS A 126 6.40 6.40 21.28
CA CYS A 126 6.81 5.03 20.98
C CYS A 126 5.77 4.32 20.09
N ALA A 127 4.48 4.49 20.38
CA ALA A 127 3.42 3.92 19.58
C ALA A 127 3.33 4.56 18.17
N ILE A 128 3.48 5.88 18.05
CA ILE A 128 3.53 6.58 16.76
C ILE A 128 4.72 6.11 15.92
N LYS A 129 5.92 6.00 16.51
CA LYS A 129 7.11 5.44 15.82
C LYS A 129 6.84 4.04 15.27
N LYS A 130 6.18 3.19 16.06
CA LYS A 130 5.78 1.84 15.63
C LYS A 130 4.79 1.86 14.47
N ILE A 131 3.73 2.67 14.56
CA ILE A 131 2.72 2.84 13.50
C ILE A 131 3.38 3.29 12.18
N ILE A 132 4.23 4.31 12.23
CA ILE A 132 4.93 4.84 11.05
C ILE A 132 5.89 3.79 10.46
N THR A 133 6.57 3.02 11.30
CA THR A 133 7.48 1.95 10.87
C THR A 133 6.72 0.84 10.13
N LEU A 134 5.63 0.33 10.72
CA LEU A 134 4.80 -0.72 10.12
C LEU A 134 4.22 -0.29 8.76
N LEU A 135 3.69 0.94 8.67
CA LEU A 135 3.18 1.47 7.40
C LEU A 135 4.26 1.62 6.34
N HIS A 136 5.43 2.11 6.74
CA HIS A 136 6.53 2.27 5.81
C HIS A 136 7.01 0.92 5.27
N GLU A 137 7.11 -0.10 6.12
CA GLU A 137 7.48 -1.45 5.70
C GLU A 137 6.44 -2.04 4.76
N ALA A 138 5.16 -1.96 5.13
CA ALA A 138 4.08 -2.45 4.28
C ALA A 138 4.07 -1.75 2.91
N SER A 139 4.29 -0.43 2.88
CA SER A 139 4.33 0.31 1.62
C SER A 139 5.51 -0.12 0.76
N LEU A 140 6.72 -0.29 1.32
CA LEU A 140 7.88 -0.77 0.57
C LEU A 140 7.69 -2.19 0.01
N LEU A 141 7.07 -3.09 0.76
CA LEU A 141 6.77 -4.45 0.29
C LEU A 141 5.89 -4.43 -0.97
N LEU A 142 4.90 -3.54 -1.01
CA LEU A 142 4.00 -3.39 -2.15
C LEU A 142 4.68 -2.65 -3.31
N ASP A 143 5.38 -1.55 -3.02
CA ASP A 143 6.09 -0.69 -3.98
C ASP A 143 7.15 -1.50 -4.74
N ASP A 144 7.96 -2.32 -4.05
CA ASP A 144 8.94 -3.21 -4.69
C ASP A 144 8.29 -4.14 -5.72
N ILE A 145 7.10 -4.67 -5.45
CA ILE A 145 6.37 -5.56 -6.37
C ILE A 145 5.79 -4.78 -7.54
N GLN A 146 5.19 -3.64 -7.25
CA GLN A 146 4.49 -2.79 -8.22
C GLN A 146 5.46 -2.17 -9.23
N ASP A 147 6.67 -1.87 -8.79
CA ASP A 147 7.75 -1.31 -9.62
C ASP A 147 8.62 -2.39 -10.27
N GLY A 148 8.45 -3.65 -9.87
CA GLY A 148 9.29 -4.76 -10.35
C GLY A 148 10.74 -4.68 -9.86
N SER A 149 10.98 -4.01 -8.73
CA SER A 149 12.30 -3.81 -8.14
C SER A 149 12.91 -5.12 -7.66
N ILE A 150 14.05 -5.52 -8.22
CA ILE A 150 14.74 -6.76 -7.81
C ILE A 150 15.64 -6.57 -6.57
N LEU A 151 15.97 -5.32 -6.23
CA LEU A 151 16.84 -4.97 -5.11
C LEU A 151 16.19 -3.91 -4.22
N ARG A 152 16.45 -4.01 -2.92
CA ARG A 152 16.13 -3.01 -1.90
C ARG A 152 17.33 -2.82 -0.99
N ARG A 153 17.87 -1.59 -0.91
CA ARG A 153 19.06 -1.25 -0.09
C ARG A 153 20.29 -2.14 -0.42
N GLY A 154 20.47 -2.47 -1.70
CA GLY A 154 21.56 -3.31 -2.18
C GLY A 154 21.40 -4.82 -1.93
N LEU A 155 20.29 -5.25 -1.32
CA LEU A 155 19.97 -6.65 -1.05
C LEU A 155 18.74 -7.09 -1.87
N PRO A 156 18.48 -8.39 -2.05
CA PRO A 156 17.32 -8.86 -2.81
C PRO A 156 16.01 -8.30 -2.25
N ALA A 157 15.13 -7.80 -3.14
CA ALA A 157 13.82 -7.31 -2.72
C ALA A 157 12.98 -8.46 -2.14
N THR A 158 12.12 -8.19 -1.14
CA THR A 158 11.44 -9.23 -0.36
C THR A 158 10.67 -10.24 -1.23
N HIS A 159 10.02 -9.77 -2.29
CA HIS A 159 9.24 -10.62 -3.17
C HIS A 159 10.08 -11.55 -4.06
N THR A 160 11.38 -11.30 -4.18
CA THR A 160 12.32 -12.21 -4.87
C THR A 160 12.70 -13.41 -4.01
N ILE A 161 12.56 -13.30 -2.69
CA ILE A 161 12.84 -14.37 -1.72
C ILE A 161 11.56 -15.14 -1.38
N TYR A 162 10.49 -14.42 -1.04
CA TYR A 162 9.23 -15.00 -0.54
C TYR A 162 8.17 -15.16 -1.64
N GLY A 163 8.43 -14.64 -2.85
CA GLY A 163 7.43 -14.58 -3.91
C GLY A 163 6.44 -13.42 -3.72
N LYS A 164 5.83 -13.02 -4.83
CA LYS A 164 4.87 -11.89 -4.86
C LYS A 164 3.64 -12.14 -3.99
N ALA A 165 3.04 -13.33 -4.08
CA ALA A 165 1.79 -13.65 -3.36
C ALA A 165 1.95 -13.56 -1.83
N GLN A 166 3.00 -14.17 -1.28
CA GLN A 166 3.26 -14.14 0.17
C GLN A 166 3.59 -12.72 0.64
N THR A 167 4.34 -11.98 -0.16
CA THR A 167 4.74 -10.60 0.17
C THR A 167 3.52 -9.65 0.18
N ILE A 168 2.61 -9.76 -0.79
CA ILE A 168 1.35 -9.00 -0.81
C ILE A 168 0.50 -9.33 0.42
N ASN A 169 0.36 -10.62 0.73
CA ASN A 169 -0.43 -11.06 1.89
C ASN A 169 0.17 -10.53 3.21
N SER A 170 1.50 -10.56 3.34
CA SER A 170 2.21 -10.02 4.50
C SER A 170 2.02 -8.51 4.62
N ALA A 171 2.14 -7.75 3.53
CA ALA A 171 1.93 -6.31 3.54
C ALA A 171 0.49 -5.94 3.97
N GLY A 172 -0.51 -6.64 3.44
CA GLY A 172 -1.91 -6.46 3.85
C GLY A 172 -2.14 -6.73 5.33
N TYR A 173 -1.52 -7.79 5.86
CA TYR A 173 -1.55 -8.09 7.30
C TYR A 173 -0.87 -7.01 8.14
N THR A 174 0.31 -6.52 7.74
CA THR A 174 1.02 -5.44 8.43
C THR A 174 0.20 -4.13 8.47
N ILE A 175 -0.59 -3.84 7.43
CA ILE A 175 -1.50 -2.68 7.43
C ILE A 175 -2.60 -2.86 8.49
N ILE A 176 -3.16 -4.06 8.63
CA ILE A 176 -4.15 -4.37 9.67
C ILE A 176 -3.51 -4.20 11.05
N GLU A 177 -2.30 -4.76 11.27
CA GLU A 177 -1.57 -4.58 12.53
C GLU A 177 -1.32 -3.09 12.85
N THR A 178 -1.03 -2.27 11.85
CA THR A 178 -0.89 -0.83 12.04
C THR A 178 -2.16 -0.21 12.61
N VAL A 179 -3.33 -0.54 12.04
CA VAL A 179 -4.62 -0.01 12.52
C VAL A 179 -4.91 -0.51 13.94
N GLU A 180 -4.58 -1.77 14.25
CA GLU A 180 -4.69 -2.31 15.60
C GLU A 180 -3.79 -1.57 16.60
N GLU A 181 -2.55 -1.23 16.23
CA GLU A 181 -1.66 -0.43 17.07
C GLU A 181 -2.20 0.99 17.29
N ALA A 182 -2.79 1.60 16.28
CA ALA A 182 -3.45 2.90 16.43
C ALA A 182 -4.68 2.82 17.35
N LEU A 183 -5.48 1.76 17.25
CA LEU A 183 -6.65 1.53 18.11
C LEU A 183 -6.28 1.40 19.59
N LYS A 184 -5.09 0.89 19.91
CA LYS A 184 -4.59 0.81 21.30
C LYS A 184 -4.39 2.20 21.92
N LEU A 185 -4.10 3.22 21.11
CA LEU A 185 -4.02 4.60 21.56
C LEU A 185 -5.38 5.29 21.63
N GLY A 186 -6.30 4.95 20.72
CA GLY A 186 -7.64 5.51 20.69
C GLY A 186 -8.28 5.44 19.30
N ARG A 187 -9.60 5.63 19.25
CA ARG A 187 -10.37 5.60 17.99
C ARG A 187 -9.93 6.71 17.04
N GLU A 188 -9.60 7.87 17.58
CA GLU A 188 -9.11 9.06 16.89
C GLU A 188 -7.80 8.80 16.14
N TYR A 189 -6.87 8.04 16.72
CA TYR A 189 -5.63 7.65 16.06
C TYR A 189 -5.90 6.71 14.88
N ALA A 190 -6.76 5.71 15.10
CA ALA A 190 -7.14 4.77 14.05
C ALA A 190 -7.85 5.47 12.87
N GLN A 191 -8.71 6.46 13.16
CA GLN A 191 -9.36 7.27 12.14
C GLN A 191 -8.33 8.05 11.31
N VAL A 192 -7.37 8.72 11.96
CA VAL A 192 -6.28 9.42 11.29
C VAL A 192 -5.46 8.47 10.40
N VAL A 193 -5.09 7.28 10.90
CA VAL A 193 -4.37 6.28 10.10
C VAL A 193 -5.19 5.85 8.89
N LEU A 194 -6.48 5.54 9.05
CA LEU A 194 -7.34 5.08 7.95
C LEU A 194 -7.56 6.17 6.88
N GLU A 195 -7.73 7.42 7.29
CA GLU A 195 -7.87 8.57 6.39
C GLU A 195 -6.60 8.76 5.54
N HIS A 196 -5.42 8.78 6.18
CA HIS A 196 -4.16 8.92 5.48
C HIS A 196 -3.81 7.70 4.61
N LEU A 197 -4.11 6.48 5.07
CA LEU A 197 -3.96 5.28 4.25
C LEU A 197 -4.69 5.41 2.91
N LYS A 198 -5.94 5.90 2.92
CA LYS A 198 -6.69 6.12 1.67
C LYS A 198 -5.98 7.12 0.76
N VAL A 199 -5.47 8.21 1.31
CA VAL A 199 -4.71 9.24 0.57
C VAL A 199 -3.46 8.63 -0.07
N LEU A 200 -2.70 7.83 0.68
CA LEU A 200 -1.52 7.09 0.19
C LEU A 200 -1.85 6.20 -1.01
N TYR A 201 -2.93 5.42 -0.91
CA TYR A 201 -3.37 4.56 -2.01
C TYR A 201 -3.85 5.34 -3.24
N VAL A 202 -4.49 6.49 -3.05
CA VAL A 202 -4.87 7.38 -4.16
C VAL A 202 -3.62 7.96 -4.83
N GLY A 203 -2.64 8.46 -4.07
CA GLY A 203 -1.38 8.93 -4.64
C GLY A 203 -0.67 7.85 -5.46
N GLN A 204 -0.59 6.62 -4.91
CA GLN A 204 0.00 5.48 -5.60
C GLN A 204 -0.77 5.07 -6.86
N SER A 205 -2.11 5.18 -6.87
CA SER A 205 -2.88 4.75 -8.04
C SER A 205 -2.61 5.61 -9.26
N TYR A 206 -2.36 6.92 -9.09
CA TYR A 206 -2.00 7.82 -10.19
C TYR A 206 -0.61 7.48 -10.76
N ASP A 207 0.38 7.25 -9.90
CA ASP A 207 1.72 6.79 -10.31
C ASP A 207 1.64 5.51 -11.16
N LEU A 208 0.89 4.52 -10.68
CA LEU A 208 0.66 3.27 -11.42
C LEU A 208 -0.10 3.49 -12.73
N HIS A 209 -1.14 4.33 -12.71
CA HIS A 209 -1.96 4.60 -13.89
C HIS A 209 -1.14 5.26 -15.00
N TRP A 210 -0.41 6.32 -14.68
CA TRP A 210 0.43 7.04 -15.64
C TRP A 210 1.51 6.15 -16.23
N ARG A 211 2.17 5.34 -15.39
CA ARG A 211 3.20 4.40 -15.83
C ARG A 211 2.64 3.31 -16.74
N THR A 212 1.50 2.74 -16.38
CA THR A 212 0.86 1.66 -17.16
C THR A 212 0.37 2.17 -18.52
N ASN A 213 -0.13 3.40 -18.57
CA ASN A 213 -0.70 4.00 -19.78
C ASN A 213 0.29 4.88 -20.56
N LEU A 214 1.56 4.94 -20.12
CA LEU A 214 2.60 5.78 -20.73
C LEU A 214 2.20 7.26 -20.85
N GLN A 215 1.43 7.74 -19.87
CA GLN A 215 0.96 9.12 -19.82
C GLN A 215 1.91 9.97 -18.99
N CYS A 216 2.45 11.04 -19.57
CA CYS A 216 3.23 12.02 -18.84
C CYS A 216 2.28 12.97 -18.07
N PRO A 217 2.34 13.06 -16.73
CA PRO A 217 1.54 14.01 -15.98
C PRO A 217 2.01 15.45 -16.19
N SER A 218 1.13 16.42 -15.94
CA SER A 218 1.57 17.80 -15.75
C SER A 218 2.41 17.91 -14.47
N GLU A 219 3.25 18.94 -14.36
CA GLU A 219 4.03 19.19 -13.14
C GLU A 219 3.11 19.32 -11.91
N GLU A 220 1.96 19.98 -12.07
CA GLU A 220 0.99 20.15 -11.00
C GLU A 220 0.38 18.81 -10.57
N ASP A 221 0.00 17.96 -11.53
CA ASP A 221 -0.53 16.62 -11.22
C ASP A 221 0.54 15.74 -10.55
N TYR A 222 1.77 15.79 -11.04
CA TYR A 222 2.90 15.08 -10.43
C TYR A 222 3.10 15.50 -8.97
N LEU A 223 3.16 16.81 -8.69
CA LEU A 223 3.29 17.32 -7.33
C LEU A 223 2.12 16.88 -6.44
N ARG A 224 0.88 16.93 -6.96
CA ARG A 224 -0.30 16.47 -6.20
C ARG A 224 -0.26 14.96 -5.91
N ALA A 225 0.16 14.11 -6.86
CA ALA A 225 0.31 12.67 -6.60
C ALA A 225 1.42 12.39 -5.58
N LEU A 226 2.56 13.07 -5.73
CA LEU A 226 3.72 12.95 -4.86
C LEU A 226 3.42 13.36 -3.41
N ASP A 227 2.69 14.47 -3.23
CA ASP A 227 2.23 14.90 -1.90
C ASP A 227 1.30 13.87 -1.26
N ASN A 228 0.46 13.20 -2.06
CA ASN A 228 -0.45 12.17 -1.58
C ASN A 228 0.20 10.79 -1.41
N LYS A 229 1.37 10.52 -1.99
CA LYS A 229 2.14 9.27 -1.82
C LYS A 229 3.20 9.41 -0.73
N THR A 230 4.25 10.20 -0.96
CA THR A 230 5.40 10.29 -0.04
C THR A 230 5.18 11.37 1.01
N GLY A 231 4.56 12.50 0.62
CA GLY A 231 4.17 13.56 1.56
C GLY A 231 3.14 13.10 2.59
N GLY A 232 2.22 12.21 2.18
CA GLY A 232 1.14 11.67 3.01
C GLY A 232 1.63 10.99 4.29
N LEU A 233 2.78 10.31 4.26
CA LEU A 233 3.32 9.67 5.47
C LEU A 233 3.82 10.69 6.50
N PHE A 234 4.41 11.81 6.04
CA PHE A 234 4.83 12.89 6.94
C PHE A 234 3.63 13.65 7.50
N HIS A 235 2.57 13.80 6.70
CA HIS A 235 1.31 14.39 7.16
C HIS A 235 0.61 13.51 8.20
N LEU A 236 0.59 12.19 7.97
CA LEU A 236 0.09 11.23 8.94
C LEU A 236 0.83 11.35 10.27
N LEU A 237 2.16 11.38 10.23
CA LEU A 237 3.00 11.56 11.41
C LEU A 237 2.61 12.83 12.18
N LEU A 238 2.55 13.98 11.51
CA LEU A 238 2.17 15.24 12.16
C LEU A 238 0.76 15.15 12.76
N ASN A 239 -0.21 14.58 12.04
CA ASN A 239 -1.59 14.48 12.54
C ASN A 239 -1.69 13.55 13.76
N LEU A 240 -0.95 12.44 13.80
CA LEU A 240 -0.91 11.58 14.99
C LEU A 240 -0.31 12.31 16.20
N MET A 241 0.75 13.08 16.00
CA MET A 241 1.35 13.89 17.07
C MET A 241 0.43 15.05 17.50
N THR A 242 -0.31 15.66 16.57
CA THR A 242 -1.35 16.66 16.85
C THR A 242 -2.43 16.08 17.74
N VAL A 243 -2.95 14.88 17.44
CA VAL A 243 -3.95 14.18 18.27
C VAL A 243 -3.41 13.94 19.69
N ALA A 244 -2.16 13.49 19.81
CA ALA A 244 -1.52 13.30 21.11
C ALA A 244 -1.34 14.63 21.87
N THR A 245 -1.04 15.71 21.17
CA THR A 245 -0.86 17.05 21.76
C THR A 245 -2.18 17.60 22.28
N THR A 246 -3.26 17.45 21.50
CA THR A 246 -4.60 17.91 21.92
C THR A 246 -5.13 17.07 23.09
N ALA A 247 -4.85 15.76 23.11
CA ALA A 247 -5.18 14.91 24.25
C ALA A 247 -4.43 15.33 25.52
N ASN A 248 -3.22 15.89 25.38
CA ASN A 248 -2.44 16.46 26.48
C ASN A 248 -2.86 17.90 26.87
N GLY A 249 -3.91 18.46 26.25
CA GLY A 249 -4.41 19.81 26.55
C GLY A 249 -3.50 20.96 26.07
N ALA A 250 -2.51 20.67 25.22
CA ALA A 250 -1.58 21.66 24.70
C ALA A 250 -2.05 22.24 23.35
N SER A 251 -1.62 23.47 23.05
CA SER A 251 -1.85 24.08 21.74
C SER A 251 -0.83 23.54 20.73
N VAL A 252 -1.30 23.17 19.54
CA VAL A 252 -0.46 22.65 18.47
C VAL A 252 0.09 23.82 17.66
N PRO A 253 1.42 24.02 17.60
CA PRO A 253 2.01 25.00 16.69
C PRO A 253 1.67 24.63 15.23
N SER A 254 1.40 25.62 14.39
CA SER A 254 1.16 25.35 12.96
C SER A 254 2.46 24.88 12.29
N MET A 255 2.61 23.58 12.11
CA MET A 255 3.77 22.93 11.47
C MET A 255 3.42 22.30 10.12
N HIS A 256 2.16 22.40 9.69
CA HIS A 256 1.67 21.79 8.45
C HIS A 256 2.49 22.20 7.24
N SER A 257 2.75 23.50 7.04
CA SER A 257 3.53 23.99 5.90
C SER A 257 4.96 23.47 5.90
N LEU A 258 5.59 23.36 7.07
CA LEU A 258 6.95 22.83 7.20
C LEU A 258 6.99 21.35 6.82
N VAL A 259 6.11 20.54 7.39
CA VAL A 259 6.04 19.09 7.15
C VAL A 259 5.67 18.79 5.70
N PHE A 260 4.77 19.58 5.11
CA PHE A 260 4.39 19.49 3.70
C PHE A 260 5.58 19.75 2.78
N LEU A 261 6.27 20.88 2.96
CA LEU A 261 7.43 21.23 2.14
C LEU A 261 8.56 20.22 2.31
N PHE A 262 8.77 19.72 3.53
CA PHE A 262 9.76 18.69 3.81
C PHE A 262 9.43 17.39 3.09
N GLY A 263 8.18 16.91 3.17
CA GLY A 263 7.73 15.69 2.51
C GLY A 263 7.89 15.77 0.99
N ARG A 264 7.51 16.91 0.41
CA ARG A 264 7.70 17.17 -1.02
C ARG A 264 9.18 17.19 -1.42
N HIS A 265 10.01 17.93 -0.68
CA HIS A 265 11.45 17.96 -0.91
C HIS A 265 12.07 16.57 -0.82
N PHE A 266 11.68 15.79 0.19
CA PHE A 266 12.18 14.43 0.40
C PHE A 266 11.91 13.53 -0.80
N ALA A 267 10.69 13.58 -1.34
CA ALA A 267 10.28 12.76 -2.47
C ALA A 267 10.97 13.18 -3.78
N ILE A 268 10.99 14.48 -4.10
CA ILE A 268 11.68 14.98 -5.30
C ILE A 268 13.17 14.64 -5.25
N ARG A 269 13.80 14.75 -4.07
CA ARG A 269 15.20 14.35 -3.89
C ARG A 269 15.39 12.86 -4.12
N ASP A 270 14.47 12.01 -3.67
CA ASP A 270 14.52 10.56 -3.89
C ASP A 270 14.48 10.23 -5.38
N ASP A 271 13.50 10.78 -6.11
CA ASP A 271 13.37 10.63 -7.57
C ASP A 271 14.64 11.08 -8.31
N TYR A 272 15.17 12.25 -7.94
CA TYR A 272 16.41 12.77 -8.54
C TYR A 272 17.63 11.89 -8.24
N GLN A 273 17.75 11.37 -7.01
CA GLN A 273 18.84 10.46 -6.63
C GLN A 273 18.78 9.13 -7.37
N ASN A 274 17.57 8.62 -7.62
CA ASN A 274 17.37 7.39 -8.39
C ASN A 274 17.93 7.57 -9.82
N LEU A 275 17.64 8.68 -10.49
CA LEU A 275 18.18 8.99 -11.82
C LEU A 275 19.72 9.07 -11.85
N LEU A 276 20.33 9.77 -10.90
CA LEU A 276 21.80 9.86 -10.81
C LEU A 276 22.45 8.50 -10.57
N SER A 277 21.82 7.66 -9.75
CA SER A 277 22.34 6.33 -9.47
C SER A 277 22.34 5.44 -10.71
N ASP A 278 21.33 5.58 -11.58
CA ASP A 278 21.22 4.81 -12.81
C ASP A 278 22.14 5.34 -13.91
N GLU A 279 22.34 6.66 -13.98
CA GLU A 279 23.35 7.27 -14.86
C GLU A 279 24.76 6.78 -14.50
N ILE A 280 25.10 6.75 -13.20
CA ILE A 280 26.39 6.22 -12.72
C ILE A 280 26.55 4.73 -13.05
N LYS A 281 25.51 3.91 -12.86
CA LYS A 281 25.54 2.48 -13.24
C LYS A 281 25.73 2.29 -14.75
N LEU A 282 25.05 3.10 -15.55
CA LEU A 282 25.15 3.06 -17.01
C LEU A 282 26.55 3.48 -17.47
N GLU A 283 27.14 4.50 -16.86
CA GLU A 283 28.52 4.91 -17.13
C GLU A 283 29.54 3.86 -16.68
N ALA A 284 29.36 3.23 -15.51
CA ALA A 284 30.23 2.16 -15.02
C ALA A 284 30.21 0.94 -15.95
N SER A 285 29.02 0.52 -16.38
CA SER A 285 28.84 -0.56 -17.36
C SER A 285 29.48 -0.23 -18.71
N LYS A 286 29.35 1.02 -19.19
CA LYS A 286 30.03 1.49 -20.42
C LYS A 286 31.57 1.51 -20.29
N ARG A 287 32.10 1.64 -19.07
CA ARG A 287 33.55 1.65 -18.80
C ARG A 287 34.12 0.25 -18.50
N GLY A 288 33.29 -0.81 -18.50
CA GLY A 288 33.73 -2.19 -18.27
C GLY A 288 34.26 -2.45 -16.85
N ILE A 289 33.76 -1.68 -15.87
CA ILE A 289 34.10 -1.85 -14.46
C ILE A 289 32.90 -2.53 -13.79
N ASP A 290 32.83 -3.86 -13.92
CA ASP A 290 31.96 -4.73 -13.13
C ASP A 290 32.75 -5.37 -11.99
#